data_AF-A0A7W1MP71-F1
#
_entry.id   AF-A0A7W1MP71-F1
#
_cell.length_a   1.000
_cell.length_b   1.000
_cell.length_c   1.000
_cell.angle_alpha   90.00
_cell.angle_beta   90.00
_cell.angle_gamma   90.00
#
_symmetry.space_group_name_H-M   'P 1'
#
loop_
_entity.id
_entity.type
_entity.pdbx_description
1 polymer ?
#
loop_
_entity_poly.entity_id
_entity_poly.type
_entity_poly.pdbx_seq_one_letter_code
_entity_poly.pdbx_strand_id
1 'polypeptide(L)'
;MITEFVTPTFSFPSDITPGPDGNVWFSEGSTGQIGLITPEGRITEIVFSSFDASSGITTGPDGNIWFCDLTGNNIWRYNLTTQALTKFPVPTPNSFPEDITVDADGNL
;
A
#
# COMPACT_ATOMS: atom_id res chain seq x y z
N MET A 1 -4.29 -27.15 3.64
CA MET A 1 -4.02 -26.84 2.22
C MET A 1 -3.44 -25.44 2.17
N ILE A 2 -2.34 -25.24 1.46
CA ILE A 2 -1.73 -23.93 1.24
C ILE A 2 -1.95 -23.59 -0.22
N THR A 3 -2.28 -22.33 -0.50
CA THR A 3 -2.44 -21.80 -1.87
C THR A 3 -1.51 -20.61 -2.01
N GLU A 4 -0.78 -20.57 -3.12
CA GLU A 4 0.15 -19.49 -3.45
C GLU A 4 -0.37 -18.71 -4.65
N PHE A 5 -0.15 -17.40 -4.65
CA PHE A 5 -0.53 -16.51 -5.74
C PHE A 5 0.71 -15.75 -6.22
N VAL A 6 1.03 -15.90 -7.49
CA VAL A 6 2.19 -15.25 -8.11
C VAL A 6 1.80 -13.82 -8.49
N THR A 7 2.56 -12.84 -8.03
CA THR A 7 2.37 -11.44 -8.43
C THR A 7 2.70 -11.25 -9.91
N PRO A 8 1.98 -10.39 -10.64
CA PRO A 8 2.27 -10.08 -12.04
C PRO A 8 3.70 -9.59 -12.29
N THR A 9 4.27 -8.84 -11.33
CA THR A 9 5.64 -8.35 -11.37
C THR A 9 6.50 -8.97 -10.26
N PHE A 10 7.83 -8.98 -10.44
CA PHE A 10 8.79 -9.35 -9.39
C PHE A 10 8.85 -8.22 -8.36
N SER A 11 7.89 -8.21 -7.46
CA SER A 11 7.52 -7.02 -6.70
C SER A 11 7.94 -6.98 -5.25
N PHE A 12 8.57 -8.05 -4.75
CA PHE A 12 8.99 -8.20 -3.34
C PHE A 12 7.88 -7.73 -2.36
N PRO A 13 6.74 -8.42 -2.29
CA PRO A 13 5.71 -8.08 -1.31
C PRO A 13 6.25 -8.10 0.11
N SER A 14 5.99 -7.04 0.89
CA SER A 14 6.62 -6.86 2.21
C SER A 14 5.63 -6.72 3.37
N ASP A 15 4.45 -6.14 3.14
CA ASP A 15 3.41 -5.97 4.16
C ASP A 15 2.00 -6.12 3.56
N ILE A 16 0.99 -6.37 4.41
CA ILE A 16 -0.37 -6.72 3.99
C ILE A 16 -1.44 -6.27 4.99
N THR A 17 -2.60 -5.80 4.49
CA THR A 17 -3.75 -5.38 5.29
C THR A 17 -5.08 -5.81 4.65
N PRO A 18 -6.11 -6.17 5.45
CA PRO A 18 -7.47 -6.30 4.91
C PRO A 18 -8.01 -4.94 4.47
N GLY A 19 -8.55 -4.87 3.24
CA GLY A 19 -9.22 -3.69 2.71
C GLY A 19 -10.70 -3.64 3.09
N PRO A 20 -11.30 -2.43 3.17
CA PRO A 20 -12.74 -2.27 3.44
C PRO A 20 -13.62 -2.66 2.25
N ASP A 21 -13.02 -2.91 1.08
CA ASP A 21 -13.64 -3.47 -0.11
C ASP A 21 -13.71 -5.02 -0.09
N GLY A 22 -13.24 -5.66 0.98
CA GLY A 22 -13.22 -7.12 1.14
C GLY A 22 -12.06 -7.80 0.43
N ASN A 23 -11.16 -7.03 -0.19
CA ASN A 23 -9.92 -7.54 -0.76
C ASN A 23 -8.79 -7.50 0.27
N VAL A 24 -7.67 -8.13 -0.05
CA VAL A 24 -6.45 -8.02 0.73
C VAL A 24 -5.46 -7.16 -0.04
N TRP A 25 -4.90 -6.15 0.61
CA TRP A 25 -4.00 -5.16 0.01
C TRP A 25 -2.59 -5.40 0.51
N PHE A 26 -1.60 -5.30 -0.38
CA PHE A 26 -0.20 -5.53 -0.06
C PHE A 26 0.71 -4.48 -0.70
N SER A 27 1.84 -4.22 -0.07
CA SER A 27 2.88 -3.34 -0.61
C SER A 27 3.82 -4.10 -1.54
N GLU A 28 4.44 -3.39 -2.47
CA GLU A 28 5.50 -3.88 -3.36
C GLU A 28 6.79 -3.06 -3.16
N GLY A 29 7.86 -3.75 -2.74
CA GLY A 29 9.11 -3.14 -2.30
C GLY A 29 10.09 -2.73 -3.40
N SER A 30 9.75 -2.87 -4.70
CA SER A 30 10.72 -2.61 -5.78
C SER A 30 10.16 -2.06 -7.09
N THR A 31 8.86 -1.77 -7.18
CA THR A 31 8.17 -1.54 -8.46
C THR A 31 7.41 -0.21 -8.56
N GLY A 32 7.33 0.59 -7.49
CA GLY A 32 6.51 1.80 -7.46
C GLY A 32 5.01 1.50 -7.44
N GLN A 33 4.64 0.35 -6.89
CA GLN A 33 3.26 -0.16 -6.90
C GLN A 33 2.80 -0.59 -5.51
N ILE A 34 1.48 -0.71 -5.37
CA ILE A 34 0.83 -1.55 -4.36
C ILE A 34 -0.04 -2.57 -5.09
N GLY A 35 -0.33 -3.69 -4.47
CA GLY A 35 -1.21 -4.72 -5.02
C GLY A 35 -2.45 -4.94 -4.18
N LEU A 36 -3.48 -5.51 -4.81
CA LEU A 36 -4.62 -6.09 -4.12
C LEU A 36 -4.90 -7.47 -4.69
N ILE A 37 -5.40 -8.37 -3.84
CA ILE A 37 -5.87 -9.70 -4.22
C ILE A 37 -7.31 -9.90 -3.75
N THR A 38 -8.18 -10.38 -4.65
CA THR A 38 -9.57 -10.72 -4.30
C THR A 38 -9.66 -12.07 -3.59
N PRO A 39 -10.77 -12.40 -2.90
CA PRO A 39 -10.97 -13.72 -2.30
C PRO A 39 -10.88 -14.89 -3.29
N GLU A 40 -11.15 -14.64 -4.57
CA GLU A 40 -11.04 -15.61 -5.67
C GLU A 40 -9.61 -15.72 -6.22
N GLY A 41 -8.66 -14.94 -5.68
CA GLY A 41 -7.25 -14.99 -6.04
C GLY A 41 -6.84 -14.11 -7.23
N ARG A 42 -7.68 -13.15 -7.63
CA ARG A 42 -7.34 -12.22 -8.72
C ARG A 42 -6.46 -11.09 -8.17
N ILE A 43 -5.27 -10.91 -8.74
CA ILE A 43 -4.36 -9.82 -8.38
C ILE A 43 -4.52 -8.62 -9.33
N THR A 44 -4.48 -7.41 -8.77
CA THR A 44 -4.36 -6.14 -9.51
C THR A 44 -3.26 -5.30 -8.87
N GLU A 45 -2.36 -4.74 -9.67
CA GLU A 45 -1.30 -3.82 -9.24
C GLU A 45 -1.68 -2.38 -9.60
N ILE A 46 -1.35 -1.44 -8.72
CA ILE A 46 -1.64 -0.02 -8.84
C ILE A 46 -0.33 0.75 -8.74
N VAL A 47 0.04 1.41 -9.83
CA VAL A 47 1.26 2.22 -9.94
C VAL A 47 1.06 3.57 -9.24
N PHE A 48 1.93 3.90 -8.29
CA PHE A 48 2.01 5.21 -7.66
C PHE A 48 3.28 5.99 -8.03
N SER A 49 4.33 5.30 -8.48
CA SER A 49 5.55 5.91 -9.00
C SER A 49 6.25 4.98 -9.99
N SER A 50 7.32 5.45 -10.62
CA SER A 50 8.06 4.66 -11.62
C SER A 50 9.14 3.77 -11.05
N PHE A 51 9.63 4.02 -9.82
CA PHE A 51 10.79 3.32 -9.25
C PHE A 51 10.78 3.16 -7.72
N ASP A 52 9.82 3.76 -7.00
CA ASP A 52 9.92 3.80 -5.55
C ASP A 52 9.54 2.46 -4.90
N ALA A 53 9.98 2.25 -3.66
CA ALA A 53 9.58 1.10 -2.85
C ALA A 53 8.43 1.49 -1.93
N SER A 54 7.33 0.72 -1.94
CA SER A 54 6.36 0.79 -0.86
C SER A 54 6.71 -0.19 0.26
N SER A 55 6.37 0.15 1.50
CA SER A 55 6.65 -0.65 2.69
C SER A 55 5.38 -0.90 3.50
N GLY A 56 5.20 -0.29 4.68
CA GLY A 56 4.01 -0.46 5.50
C GLY A 56 2.74 -0.05 4.77
N ILE A 57 1.66 -0.82 4.99
CA ILE A 57 0.35 -0.59 4.38
C ILE A 57 -0.76 -0.84 5.40
N THR A 58 -1.73 0.08 5.46
CA THR A 58 -2.84 -0.03 6.41
C THR A 58 -4.15 0.48 5.82
N THR A 59 -5.26 -0.05 6.33
CA THR A 59 -6.57 0.53 6.07
C THR A 59 -6.80 1.70 7.02
N GLY A 60 -6.95 2.89 6.45
CA GLY A 60 -7.16 4.11 7.19
C GLY A 60 -8.58 4.23 7.78
N PRO A 61 -8.75 5.11 8.77
CA PRO A 61 -10.05 5.41 9.40
C PRO A 61 -11.07 6.01 8.43
N ASP A 62 -10.59 6.59 7.32
CA ASP A 62 -11.41 7.15 6.24
C ASP A 62 -11.88 6.10 5.22
N GLY A 63 -11.63 4.81 5.49
CA GLY A 63 -12.02 3.70 4.62
C GLY A 63 -11.21 3.62 3.33
N ASN A 64 -10.01 4.20 3.30
CA ASN A 64 -9.08 4.15 2.16
C ASN A 64 -7.80 3.42 2.55
N ILE A 65 -6.96 3.12 1.56
CA ILE A 65 -5.69 2.44 1.80
C ILE A 65 -4.59 3.49 1.92
N TRP A 66 -3.79 3.38 2.97
CA TRP A 66 -2.66 4.25 3.26
C TRP A 66 -1.38 3.44 3.29
N PHE A 67 -0.31 3.96 2.71
CA PHE A 67 0.97 3.26 2.65
C PHE A 67 2.16 4.20 2.63
N CYS A 68 3.28 3.68 3.11
CA CYS A 68 4.58 4.35 3.08
C CYS A 68 5.24 4.18 1.71
N ASP A 69 5.80 5.27 1.20
CA ASP A 69 6.73 5.31 0.08
C ASP A 69 8.13 5.54 0.66
N LEU A 70 8.80 4.41 0.92
CA LEU A 70 10.04 4.30 1.68
C LEU A 70 11.17 5.10 1.02
N THR A 71 11.33 4.97 -0.30
CA THR A 71 12.42 5.61 -1.04
C THR A 71 12.06 7.01 -1.54
N GLY A 72 10.78 7.27 -1.82
CA GLY A 72 10.30 8.56 -2.29
C GLY A 72 10.02 9.56 -1.16
N ASN A 73 10.10 9.15 0.11
CA ASN A 73 9.93 9.98 1.30
C ASN A 73 8.52 10.60 1.38
N ASN A 74 7.49 9.79 1.10
CA ASN A 74 6.09 10.21 1.13
C ASN A 74 5.23 9.21 1.91
N ILE A 75 4.05 9.67 2.32
CA ILE A 75 2.91 8.82 2.60
C ILE A 75 1.93 8.96 1.44
N TRP A 76 1.30 7.86 1.04
CA TRP A 76 0.29 7.85 0.00
C TRP A 76 -1.05 7.37 0.52
N ARG A 77 -2.12 7.89 -0.06
CA ARG A 77 -3.47 7.37 0.10
C ARG A 77 -4.06 6.98 -1.25
N TYR A 78 -4.53 5.74 -1.36
CA TYR A 78 -5.37 5.28 -2.47
C TYR A 78 -6.84 5.36 -2.08
N ASN A 79 -7.61 6.22 -2.77
CA ASN A 79 -9.03 6.34 -2.54
C ASN A 79 -9.80 5.23 -3.26
N LEU A 80 -10.52 4.38 -2.53
CA LEU A 80 -11.22 3.23 -3.14
C LEU A 80 -12.43 3.60 -4.00
N THR A 81 -13.03 4.76 -3.74
CA THR A 81 -14.22 5.22 -4.48
C THR A 81 -13.83 5.87 -5.80
N THR A 82 -12.85 6.76 -5.78
CA THR A 82 -12.42 7.53 -6.95
C THR A 82 -11.24 6.89 -7.69
N GLN A 83 -10.61 5.88 -7.09
CA GLN A 83 -9.39 5.23 -7.56
C GLN A 83 -8.20 6.21 -7.70
N ALA A 84 -8.24 7.32 -6.97
CA ALA A 84 -7.22 8.36 -7.03
C ALA A 84 -6.14 8.17 -5.96
N LEU A 85 -4.89 8.39 -6.35
CA LEU A 85 -3.75 8.47 -5.44
C LEU A 85 -3.54 9.92 -4.97
N THR A 86 -3.36 10.10 -3.67
CA THR A 86 -2.96 11.37 -3.06
C THR A 86 -1.61 11.20 -2.39
N LYS A 87 -0.66 12.09 -2.67
CA LYS A 87 0.69 12.11 -2.09
C LYS A 87 0.78 13.12 -0.94
N PHE A 88 1.41 12.72 0.15
CA PHE A 88 1.73 13.55 1.31
C PHE A 88 3.25 13.50 1.56
N PRO A 89 4.00 14.55 1.21
CA PRO A 89 5.44 14.59 1.45
C PRO A 89 5.77 14.53 2.94
N VAL A 90 6.74 13.70 3.32
CA VAL A 90 7.30 13.74 4.67
C VAL A 90 8.18 15.00 4.80
N PRO A 91 7.94 15.90 5.78
CA PRO A 91 8.61 17.21 5.83
C PRO A 91 10.14 17.12 5.98
N THR A 92 10.60 16.10 6.69
CA THR A 92 12.04 15.85 6.87
C THR A 92 12.54 15.03 5.68
N PRO A 93 13.54 15.52 4.91
CA PRO A 93 14.13 14.75 3.82
C PRO A 93 14.80 13.47 4.32
N ASN A 94 14.79 12.42 3.50
CA ASN A 94 15.45 11.14 3.78
C ASN A 94 15.02 10.52 5.12
N SER A 95 13.73 10.60 5.45
CA SER A 95 13.18 10.00 6.67
C SER A 95 12.92 8.51 6.53
N PHE A 96 12.78 8.01 5.29
CA PHE A 96 12.51 6.60 4.99
C PHE A 96 11.31 6.08 5.79
N PRO A 97 10.09 6.62 5.60
CA PRO A 97 8.93 6.13 6.32
C PRO A 97 8.75 4.64 6.03
N GLU A 98 8.79 3.81 7.07
CA GLU A 98 8.84 2.34 6.91
C GLU A 98 7.50 1.71 7.21
N ASP A 99 6.84 2.08 8.29
CA ASP A 99 5.59 1.47 8.76
C ASP A 99 4.53 2.54 9.04
N ILE A 100 3.25 2.14 8.99
CA ILE A 100 2.10 3.01 9.21
C ILE A 100 0.95 2.22 9.86
N THR A 101 0.35 2.79 10.90
CA THR A 101 -0.77 2.16 11.62
C THR A 101 -1.75 3.20 12.13
N VAL A 102 -2.98 2.77 12.41
CA VAL A 102 -4.02 3.62 12.97
C VAL A 102 -3.95 3.55 14.49
N ASP A 103 -3.94 4.70 15.17
CA ASP A 103 -4.00 4.76 16.63
C ASP A 103 -5.42 4.52 17.18
N ALA A 104 -5.56 4.46 18.51
CA ALA A 104 -6.85 4.21 19.16
C ALA A 104 -7.89 5.34 18.97
N ASP A 105 -7.43 6.55 18.65
CA ASP A 105 -8.27 7.72 18.40
C ASP A 105 -8.65 7.83 16.91
N GLY A 106 -8.15 6.93 16.07
CA GLY A 106 -8.40 6.90 14.64
C GLY A 106 -7.53 7.87 13.85
N ASN A 107 -6.32 8.17 14.31
CA ASN A 107 -5.32 8.93 13.54
C ASN A 107 -4.32 7.99 12.86
N LEU A 108 -3.69 8.50 11.81
CA LEU A 108 -2.54 7.92 11.11
C LEU A 108 -1.29 8.76 11.36
#